data_AF-A0A6J1ZNG8-F1
#
_entry.id   AF-A0A6J1ZNG8-F1
#
_cell.length_a   1.000
_cell.length_b   1.000
_cell.length_c   1.000
_cell.angle_alpha   90.00
_cell.angle_beta   90.00
_cell.angle_gamma   90.00
#
_symmetry.space_group_name_H-M   'P 1'
#
loop_
_entity.id
_entity.type
_entity.pdbx_description
1 polymer ?
#
loop_
_entity_poly.entity_id
_entity_poly.type
_entity_poly.pdbx_seq_one_letter_code
_entity_poly.pdbx_strand_id
1 'polypeptide(L)'
;MGDHFEKGQHALLNEGEENEMELFGYRTQGCRKTLCLAGSIFSFGILPLVFYWRPAWHVWANCVPCSLQEADVVLLRTTDEFHTYSWKKVMWIYLSSLNSTFDVTPDHPLITDEEDIINRAIRKPDLKVRCIKVQKIRYVWNNLEGQFQKIGSLEDWLSSAKIHLKFGSGLTREEQEIRRLICGPNTIDVEITPIWKLLIKEKMADGVSYGRTTDSRAF
;
A
#
# COMPACT_ATOMS: atom_id res chain seq x y z
N MET A 1 1.49 13.68 -21.79
CA MET A 1 0.86 12.37 -22.04
C MET A 1 -0.28 12.27 -21.06
N GLY A 2 -1.53 12.44 -21.52
CA GLY A 2 -2.71 12.36 -20.67
C GLY A 2 -3.15 10.91 -20.57
N ASP A 3 -2.87 10.26 -19.46
CA ASP A 3 -3.26 8.87 -19.25
C ASP A 3 -4.73 8.82 -18.84
N HIS A 4 -5.55 8.31 -19.75
CA HIS A 4 -6.99 8.10 -19.57
C HIS A 4 -7.19 6.85 -18.69
N PHE A 5 -7.00 6.99 -17.37
CA PHE A 5 -7.18 5.86 -16.44
C PHE A 5 -8.66 5.51 -16.31
N GLU A 6 -9.02 4.25 -16.58
CA GLU A 6 -10.37 3.75 -16.39
C GLU A 6 -10.78 3.80 -14.91
N LYS A 7 -12.07 4.07 -14.66
CA LYS A 7 -12.68 4.07 -13.31
C LYS A 7 -12.38 2.73 -12.63
N GLY A 8 -11.66 2.75 -11.50
CA GLY A 8 -11.28 1.57 -10.72
C GLY A 8 -9.79 1.18 -10.77
N GLN A 9 -8.99 1.83 -11.62
CA GLN A 9 -7.52 1.68 -11.63
C GLN A 9 -6.81 2.65 -10.68
N HIS A 10 -7.49 3.73 -10.28
CA HIS A 10 -6.99 4.77 -9.38
C HIS A 10 -7.85 4.84 -8.11
N ALA A 11 -7.20 5.12 -6.97
CA ALA A 11 -7.85 5.50 -5.72
C ALA A 11 -7.05 6.60 -5.06
N LEU A 12 -7.72 7.46 -4.31
CA LEU A 12 -7.09 8.50 -3.52
C LEU A 12 -6.98 8.03 -2.07
N LEU A 13 -5.79 8.14 -1.49
CA LEU A 13 -5.55 7.93 -0.07
C LEU A 13 -5.45 9.27 0.64
N ASN A 14 -6.08 9.35 1.82
CA ASN A 14 -6.07 10.51 2.72
C ASN A 14 -6.56 11.80 2.02
N GLU A 15 -7.70 11.73 1.34
CA GLU A 15 -8.33 12.89 0.68
C GLU A 15 -8.54 14.05 1.68
N GLY A 16 -7.98 15.22 1.38
CA GLY A 16 -8.08 16.41 2.23
C GLY A 16 -7.11 16.46 3.42
N GLU A 17 -6.22 15.49 3.58
CA GLU A 17 -5.09 15.55 4.53
C GLU A 17 -3.80 16.01 3.82
N GLU A 18 -2.82 16.52 4.58
CA GLU A 18 -1.50 16.91 4.05
C GLU A 18 -0.72 15.76 3.37
N ASN A 19 -1.12 14.50 3.61
CA ASN A 19 -0.49 13.30 3.04
C ASN A 19 -1.38 12.65 1.98
N GLU A 20 -1.99 13.44 1.12
CA GLU A 20 -2.79 12.96 0.01
C GLU A 20 -1.91 12.19 -1.01
N MET A 21 -2.37 11.00 -1.39
CA MET A 21 -1.63 10.13 -2.31
C MET A 21 -2.55 9.46 -3.31
N GLU A 22 -2.22 9.56 -4.59
CA GLU A 22 -2.87 8.78 -5.63
C GLU A 22 -2.30 7.36 -5.65
N LEU A 23 -3.17 6.37 -5.78
CA LEU A 23 -2.83 4.97 -5.74
C LEU A 23 -3.30 4.28 -7.00
N PHE A 24 -2.35 3.66 -7.72
CA PHE A 24 -2.58 3.01 -8.99
C PHE A 24 -2.33 1.51 -8.88
N GLY A 25 -3.26 0.71 -9.40
CA GLY A 25 -3.17 -0.74 -9.40
C GLY A 25 -2.31 -1.28 -10.54
N TYR A 26 -1.37 -2.17 -10.23
CA TYR A 26 -0.55 -2.86 -11.20
C TYR A 26 -0.48 -4.36 -10.92
N ARG A 27 -0.61 -5.16 -11.99
CA ARG A 27 -0.47 -6.61 -11.96
C ARG A 27 0.85 -7.02 -12.55
N THR A 28 1.54 -7.93 -11.88
CA THR A 28 2.82 -8.45 -12.38
C THR A 28 2.57 -9.51 -13.45
N GLN A 29 3.20 -9.39 -14.62
CA GLN A 29 3.16 -10.45 -15.64
C GLN A 29 4.49 -11.19 -15.75
N GLY A 30 4.43 -12.52 -15.72
CA GLY A 30 5.61 -13.39 -15.82
C GLY A 30 6.39 -13.21 -17.12
N CYS A 31 5.69 -13.10 -18.26
CA CYS A 31 6.33 -12.89 -19.56
C CYS A 31 7.14 -11.58 -19.61
N ARG A 32 6.58 -10.47 -19.11
CA ARG A 32 7.28 -9.18 -19.05
C ARG A 32 8.49 -9.23 -18.13
N LYS A 33 8.39 -9.91 -16.98
CA LYS A 33 9.53 -10.14 -16.09
C LYS A 33 10.65 -10.91 -16.79
N THR A 34 10.31 -11.97 -17.51
CA THR A 34 11.29 -12.76 -18.28
C THR A 34 11.95 -11.92 -19.37
N LEU A 35 11.17 -11.09 -20.08
CA LEU A 35 11.71 -10.17 -21.08
C LEU A 35 12.63 -9.10 -20.46
N CYS A 36 12.25 -8.52 -19.32
CA CYS A 36 13.11 -7.57 -18.60
C CYS A 36 14.40 -8.23 -18.12
N LEU A 37 14.32 -9.48 -17.66
CA LEU A 37 15.50 -10.24 -17.25
C LEU A 37 16.41 -10.55 -18.45
N ALA A 38 15.85 -11.00 -19.57
CA ALA A 38 16.61 -11.21 -20.80
C ALA A 38 17.28 -9.91 -21.27
N GLY A 39 16.55 -8.79 -21.29
CA GLY A 39 17.10 -7.47 -21.61
C GLY A 39 18.19 -7.03 -20.62
N SER A 40 18.07 -7.39 -19.34
CA SER A 40 19.12 -7.15 -18.35
C SER A 40 20.41 -7.91 -18.68
N ILE A 41 20.29 -9.16 -19.13
CA ILE A 41 21.45 -9.98 -19.53
C ILE A 41 22.11 -9.38 -20.78
N PHE A 42 21.32 -9.03 -21.80
CA PHE A 42 21.83 -8.41 -23.03
C PHE A 42 22.47 -7.04 -22.83
N SER A 43 21.95 -6.25 -21.87
CA SER A 43 22.49 -4.93 -21.53
C SER A 43 23.63 -4.98 -20.50
N PHE A 44 24.18 -6.17 -20.20
CA PHE A 44 25.24 -6.37 -19.22
C PHE A 44 24.92 -5.74 -17.84
N GLY A 45 23.66 -5.73 -17.44
CA GLY A 45 23.23 -5.19 -16.13
C GLY A 45 23.02 -3.67 -16.07
N ILE A 46 23.06 -2.95 -17.20
CA ILE A 46 22.73 -1.51 -17.24
C ILE A 46 21.24 -1.28 -16.95
N LEU A 47 20.36 -2.14 -17.43
CA LEU A 47 18.92 -1.98 -17.31
C LEU A 47 18.41 -2.03 -15.84
N PRO A 48 18.89 -2.92 -14.96
CA PRO A 48 18.63 -2.85 -13.52
C PRO A 48 19.11 -1.55 -12.85
N LEU A 49 20.21 -0.96 -13.33
CA LEU A 49 20.73 0.29 -12.78
C LEU A 49 19.78 1.46 -13.10
N VAL A 50 19.24 1.51 -14.32
CA VAL A 50 18.21 2.48 -14.71
C VAL A 50 16.95 2.31 -13.84
N PHE A 51 16.54 1.08 -13.58
CA PHE A 51 15.40 0.78 -12.69
C PHE A 51 15.63 1.19 -11.24
N TYR A 52 16.87 1.09 -10.75
CA TYR A 52 17.24 1.59 -9.43
C TYR A 52 17.11 3.13 -9.35
N TRP A 53 17.38 3.85 -10.44
CA TRP A 53 17.26 5.31 -10.48
C TRP A 53 15.84 5.82 -10.65
N ARG A 54 14.97 5.08 -11.35
CA ARG A 54 13.58 5.43 -11.58
C ARG A 54 12.66 4.25 -11.22
N PRO A 55 12.17 4.18 -9.96
CA PRO A 55 11.34 3.06 -9.51
C PRO A 55 10.00 2.95 -10.25
N ALA A 56 9.48 4.06 -10.80
CA ALA A 56 8.27 4.03 -11.63
C ALA A 56 8.49 3.23 -12.93
N TRP A 57 9.65 3.38 -13.57
CA TRP A 57 9.98 2.66 -14.81
C TRP A 57 10.10 1.16 -14.59
N HIS A 58 10.63 0.77 -13.42
CA HIS A 58 10.65 -0.63 -13.01
C HIS A 58 9.24 -1.24 -12.98
N VAL A 59 8.25 -0.51 -12.43
CA VAL A 59 6.85 -0.98 -12.39
C VAL A 59 6.25 -1.02 -13.79
N TRP A 60 6.43 0.03 -14.60
CA TRP A 60 5.87 0.07 -15.95
C TRP A 60 6.45 -0.99 -16.89
N ALA A 61 7.74 -1.32 -16.73
CA ALA A 61 8.38 -2.36 -17.53
C ALA A 61 7.90 -3.78 -17.15
N ASN A 62 7.70 -4.04 -15.85
CA ASN A 62 7.38 -5.39 -15.35
C ASN A 62 5.89 -5.67 -15.17
N CYS A 63 5.06 -4.62 -15.11
CA CYS A 63 3.65 -4.73 -14.74
C CYS A 63 2.73 -4.16 -15.82
N VAL A 64 1.45 -4.51 -15.72
CA VAL A 64 0.36 -3.98 -16.54
C VAL A 64 -0.62 -3.27 -15.60
N PRO A 65 -1.16 -2.09 -15.97
CA PRO A 65 -2.18 -1.43 -15.18
C PRO A 65 -3.40 -2.34 -15.00
N CYS A 66 -3.95 -2.40 -13.80
CA CYS A 66 -5.11 -3.21 -13.49
C CYS A 66 -5.98 -2.54 -12.43
N SER A 67 -7.19 -3.07 -12.23
CA SER A 67 -8.03 -2.64 -11.12
C SER A 67 -7.32 -2.88 -9.79
N LEU A 68 -7.61 -2.03 -8.81
CA LEU A 68 -7.05 -2.12 -7.47
C LEU A 68 -7.42 -3.42 -6.75
N GLN A 69 -8.55 -4.02 -7.13
CA GLN A 69 -9.01 -5.30 -6.60
C GLN A 69 -8.11 -6.48 -6.99
N GLU A 70 -7.47 -6.42 -8.16
CA GLU A 70 -6.60 -7.49 -8.68
C GLU A 70 -5.10 -7.16 -8.55
N ALA A 71 -4.75 -5.93 -8.19
CA ALA A 71 -3.37 -5.46 -8.16
C ALA A 71 -2.45 -6.27 -7.23
N ASP A 72 -1.29 -6.69 -7.70
CA ASP A 72 -0.23 -7.29 -6.87
C ASP A 72 0.71 -6.23 -6.30
N VAL A 73 0.84 -5.13 -7.04
CA VAL A 73 1.70 -3.99 -6.73
C VAL A 73 0.86 -2.74 -6.88
N VAL A 74 1.00 -1.82 -5.93
CA VAL A 74 0.38 -0.50 -6.00
C VAL A 74 1.46 0.54 -6.19
N LEU A 75 1.27 1.42 -7.16
CA LEU A 75 2.13 2.59 -7.35
C LEU A 75 1.46 3.78 -6.67
N LEU A 76 2.16 4.36 -5.71
CA LEU A 76 1.76 5.56 -5.00
C LEU A 76 2.42 6.76 -5.68
N ARG A 77 1.64 7.81 -5.87
CA ARG A 77 2.11 9.11 -6.31
C ARG A 77 1.68 10.14 -5.27
N THR A 78 2.64 10.85 -4.69
CA THR A 78 2.31 11.96 -3.78
C THR A 78 1.78 13.15 -4.58
N THR A 79 0.80 13.86 -4.02
CA THR A 79 0.26 15.10 -4.61
C THR A 79 1.12 16.33 -4.30
N ASP A 80 2.17 16.18 -3.49
CA ASP A 80 3.20 17.21 -3.27
C ASP A 80 3.77 17.77 -4.57
N GLU A 81 4.30 18.99 -4.51
CA GLU A 81 4.97 19.70 -5.63
C GLU A 81 6.04 18.84 -6.36
N PHE A 82 6.60 17.84 -5.68
CA PHE A 82 7.64 16.96 -6.19
C PHE A 82 7.15 15.67 -6.86
N HIS A 83 5.85 15.36 -6.81
CA HIS A 83 5.23 14.14 -7.38
C HIS A 83 6.10 12.89 -7.27
N THR A 84 6.41 12.48 -6.04
CA THR A 84 7.30 11.34 -5.82
C THR A 84 6.55 10.03 -6.04
N TYR A 85 7.08 9.20 -6.94
CA TYR A 85 6.55 7.86 -7.19
C TYR A 85 7.21 6.84 -6.28
N SER A 86 6.40 6.06 -5.57
CA SER A 86 6.87 4.92 -4.79
C SER A 86 5.96 3.72 -5.01
N TRP A 87 6.51 2.51 -5.14
CA TRP A 87 5.68 1.32 -5.28
C TRP A 87 5.67 0.53 -3.98
N LYS A 88 4.55 -0.12 -3.69
CA LYS A 88 4.38 -1.03 -2.55
C LYS A 88 3.77 -2.33 -3.03
N LYS A 89 4.21 -3.42 -2.41
CA LYS A 89 3.63 -4.74 -2.65
C LYS A 89 2.35 -4.88 -1.85
N VAL A 90 1.32 -5.44 -2.47
CA VAL A 90 0.09 -5.82 -1.79
C VAL A 90 0.33 -7.12 -1.02
N MET A 91 -0.05 -7.13 0.25
CA MET A 91 0.12 -8.28 1.15
C MET A 91 -1.23 -8.89 1.48
N TRP A 92 -1.23 -10.21 1.69
CA TRP A 92 -2.40 -10.95 2.16
C TRP A 92 -2.17 -11.41 3.60
N ILE A 93 -3.10 -11.08 4.48
CA ILE A 93 -3.15 -11.56 5.85
C ILE A 93 -4.22 -12.64 5.91
N TYR A 94 -3.86 -13.84 6.35
CA TYR A 94 -4.79 -14.96 6.50
C TYR A 94 -5.28 -15.03 7.95
N LEU A 95 -6.59 -14.94 8.15
CA LEU A 95 -7.22 -15.12 9.46
C LEU A 95 -7.39 -16.61 9.79
N SER A 96 -7.19 -17.52 8.83
CA SER A 96 -7.19 -18.97 9.08
C SER A 96 -6.17 -19.39 10.15
N SER A 97 -5.11 -18.61 10.36
CA SER A 97 -4.16 -18.82 11.47
C SER A 97 -4.81 -18.68 12.86
N LEU A 98 -5.95 -17.98 12.96
CA LEU A 98 -6.72 -17.82 14.20
C LEU A 98 -7.74 -18.96 14.38
N ASN A 99 -8.24 -19.55 13.28
CA ASN A 99 -9.22 -20.64 13.34
C ASN A 99 -8.68 -21.94 13.97
N SER A 100 -7.35 -22.11 14.08
CA SER A 100 -6.79 -23.26 14.82
C SER A 100 -6.97 -23.11 16.34
N THR A 101 -7.19 -21.89 16.83
CA THR A 101 -7.40 -21.58 18.25
C THR A 101 -8.89 -21.49 18.60
N PHE A 102 -9.73 -21.19 17.61
CA PHE A 102 -11.17 -21.06 17.75
C PHE A 102 -11.87 -22.22 17.05
N ASP A 103 -12.36 -23.16 17.84
CA ASP A 103 -13.33 -24.16 17.41
C ASP A 103 -14.64 -23.43 17.04
N VAL A 104 -14.73 -22.93 15.82
CA VAL A 104 -15.92 -22.21 15.34
C VAL A 104 -16.98 -23.25 15.02
N THR A 105 -17.79 -23.57 16.02
CA THR A 105 -19.15 -24.10 15.82
C THR A 105 -19.91 -23.20 14.82
N PRO A 106 -20.65 -23.76 13.84
CA PRO A 106 -21.30 -22.99 12.77
C PRO A 106 -22.47 -22.08 13.21
N ASP A 107 -22.81 -22.07 14.49
CA ASP A 107 -24.10 -21.56 14.99
C ASP A 107 -24.01 -20.20 15.68
N HIS A 108 -22.83 -19.59 15.76
CA HIS A 108 -22.68 -18.20 16.21
C HIS A 108 -22.30 -17.31 15.05
N PRO A 109 -23.23 -16.47 14.54
CA PRO A 109 -22.91 -15.52 13.49
C PRO A 109 -21.85 -14.59 14.06
N LEU A 110 -20.64 -14.68 13.52
CA LEU A 110 -19.54 -13.74 13.76
C LEU A 110 -20.05 -12.33 13.40
N ILE A 111 -20.62 -11.71 14.42
CA ILE A 111 -20.77 -10.29 14.71
C ILE A 111 -21.43 -9.51 13.57
N THR A 112 -22.73 -9.25 13.76
CA THR A 112 -23.70 -8.47 12.97
C THR A 112 -23.29 -7.00 12.72
N ASP A 113 -22.06 -6.59 13.02
CA ASP A 113 -21.64 -5.21 12.95
C ASP A 113 -20.98 -4.92 11.59
N GLU A 114 -21.83 -4.68 10.59
CA GLU A 114 -21.45 -4.30 9.22
C GLU A 114 -20.67 -2.97 9.13
N GLU A 115 -20.55 -2.25 10.24
CA GLU A 115 -19.93 -0.93 10.32
C GLU A 115 -18.41 -0.97 10.61
N ASP A 116 -17.88 -2.09 11.11
CA ASP A 116 -16.43 -2.22 11.36
C ASP A 116 -15.69 -2.48 10.03
N ILE A 117 -14.76 -1.59 9.66
CA ILE A 117 -13.93 -1.70 8.43
C ILE A 117 -13.28 -3.07 8.33
N ILE A 118 -12.84 -3.60 9.48
CA ILE A 118 -12.16 -4.89 9.57
C ILE A 118 -13.08 -6.02 9.10
N ASN A 119 -14.34 -6.03 9.52
CA ASN A 119 -15.32 -7.04 9.10
C ASN A 119 -15.58 -6.95 7.59
N ARG A 120 -15.74 -5.73 7.07
CA ARG A 120 -15.94 -5.45 5.64
C ARG A 120 -14.76 -5.85 4.76
N ALA A 121 -13.56 -5.83 5.32
CA ALA A 121 -12.35 -6.21 4.63
C ALA A 121 -12.09 -7.72 4.53
N ILE A 122 -12.72 -8.51 5.38
CA ILE A 122 -12.55 -9.97 5.41
C ILE A 122 -13.27 -10.58 4.21
N ARG A 123 -12.52 -11.22 3.32
CA ARG A 123 -13.09 -11.94 2.18
C ARG A 123 -13.49 -13.36 2.61
N LYS A 124 -14.79 -13.63 2.74
CA LYS A 124 -15.35 -14.97 2.96
C LYS A 124 -15.43 -15.73 1.61
N PRO A 125 -15.11 -17.05 1.53
CA PRO A 125 -14.86 -18.01 2.62
C PRO A 125 -13.39 -18.16 3.05
N ASP A 126 -12.42 -17.65 2.29
CA ASP A 126 -10.97 -17.85 2.55
C ASP A 126 -10.44 -17.13 3.80
N LEU A 127 -11.25 -16.28 4.44
CA LEU A 127 -10.89 -15.48 5.62
C LEU A 127 -9.54 -14.77 5.43
N LYS A 128 -9.36 -14.11 4.29
CA LYS A 128 -8.14 -13.36 3.96
C LYS A 128 -8.44 -11.88 3.80
N VAL A 129 -7.51 -11.06 4.29
CA VAL A 129 -7.57 -9.59 4.23
C VAL A 129 -6.41 -9.10 3.39
N ARG A 130 -6.70 -8.24 2.41
CA ARG A 130 -5.70 -7.58 1.58
C ARG A 130 -5.25 -6.29 2.25
N CYS A 131 -3.95 -6.07 2.38
CA CYS A 131 -3.40 -4.87 2.99
C CYS A 131 -2.16 -4.34 2.27
N ILE A 132 -1.90 -3.06 2.46
CA ILE A 132 -0.69 -2.37 1.99
C ILE A 132 -0.06 -1.61 3.17
N LYS A 133 1.27 -1.53 3.19
CA LYS A 133 2.01 -0.75 4.18
C LYS A 133 2.63 0.48 3.51
N VAL A 134 2.15 1.66 3.84
CA VAL A 134 2.59 2.94 3.30
C VAL A 134 3.08 3.79 4.47
N GLN A 135 4.33 4.27 4.41
CA GLN A 135 4.91 5.12 5.46
C GLN A 135 4.69 4.60 6.91
N LYS A 136 4.87 3.29 7.14
CA LYS A 136 4.60 2.58 8.40
C LYS A 136 3.12 2.43 8.80
N ILE A 137 2.21 3.10 8.13
CA ILE A 137 0.76 2.94 8.28
C ILE A 137 0.29 1.75 7.44
N ARG A 138 -0.68 0.99 7.96
CA ARG A 138 -1.31 -0.11 7.22
C ARG A 138 -2.69 0.31 6.75
N TYR A 139 -2.95 0.06 5.47
CA TYR A 139 -4.25 0.26 4.85
C TYR A 139 -4.79 -1.09 4.46
N VAL A 140 -6.08 -1.30 4.66
CA VAL A 140 -6.76 -2.54 4.32
C VAL A 140 -7.78 -2.30 3.22
N TRP A 141 -7.90 -3.30 2.35
CA TRP A 141 -8.86 -3.29 1.27
C TRP A 141 -10.28 -3.51 1.78
N ASN A 142 -11.13 -2.53 1.53
CA ASN A 142 -12.54 -2.60 1.82
C ASN A 142 -13.29 -3.17 0.58
N ASN A 143 -14.00 -4.28 0.77
CA ASN A 143 -14.64 -4.98 -0.36
C ASN A 143 -15.93 -4.33 -0.87
N LEU A 144 -16.68 -3.55 -0.06
CA LEU A 144 -17.91 -2.91 -0.57
C LEU A 144 -17.62 -1.56 -1.23
N GLU A 145 -16.60 -0.83 -0.78
CA GLU A 145 -16.20 0.47 -1.36
C GLU A 145 -15.20 0.32 -2.50
N GLY A 146 -14.47 -0.80 -2.54
CA GLY A 146 -13.41 -1.01 -3.52
C GLY A 146 -12.24 -0.04 -3.34
N GLN A 147 -11.92 0.31 -2.10
CA GLN A 147 -10.87 1.27 -1.76
C GLN A 147 -10.00 0.79 -0.59
N PHE A 148 -8.79 1.33 -0.49
CA PHE A 148 -7.89 1.08 0.63
C PHE A 148 -8.17 2.08 1.75
N GLN A 149 -8.48 1.57 2.94
CA GLN A 149 -8.82 2.37 4.10
C GLN A 149 -7.76 2.25 5.19
N LYS A 150 -7.41 3.39 5.80
CA LYS A 150 -6.40 3.50 6.86
C LYS A 150 -6.86 2.74 8.11
N ILE A 151 -5.95 2.01 8.73
CA ILE A 151 -6.21 1.29 9.99
C ILE A 151 -5.33 1.87 11.10
N GLY A 152 -5.85 1.88 12.32
CA GLY A 152 -5.12 2.25 13.53
C GLY A 152 -5.33 3.70 13.95
N SER A 153 -6.08 4.49 13.18
CA SER A 153 -6.77 5.68 13.70
C SER A 153 -8.01 5.19 14.44
N LEU A 154 -8.34 5.79 15.58
CA LEU A 154 -9.69 5.66 16.14
C LEU A 154 -10.63 6.15 15.04
N GLU A 155 -11.67 5.38 14.77
CA GLU A 155 -12.57 5.56 13.63
C GLU A 155 -13.05 7.02 13.55
N ASP A 156 -12.43 7.85 12.69
CA ASP A 156 -12.66 9.30 12.66
C ASP A 156 -14.10 9.64 12.24
N TRP A 157 -14.82 8.67 11.65
CA TRP A 157 -16.23 8.75 11.32
C TRP A 157 -17.17 8.40 12.48
N LEU A 158 -16.67 7.91 13.62
CA LEU A 158 -17.48 7.55 14.77
C LEU A 158 -17.68 8.74 15.70
N SER A 159 -18.95 9.08 15.96
CA SER A 159 -19.28 10.03 17.02
C SER A 159 -18.84 9.50 18.38
N SER A 160 -18.44 10.39 19.29
CA SER A 160 -18.04 10.05 20.66
C SER A 160 -19.09 9.21 21.38
N ALA A 161 -20.38 9.48 21.19
CA ALA A 161 -21.46 8.67 21.75
C ALA A 161 -21.44 7.22 21.27
N LYS A 162 -21.15 7.00 19.99
CA LYS A 162 -21.09 5.66 19.38
C LYS A 162 -19.85 4.90 19.86
N ILE A 163 -18.73 5.60 20.05
CA ILE A 163 -17.51 5.04 20.64
C ILE A 163 -17.79 4.54 22.05
N HIS A 164 -18.48 5.33 22.88
CA HIS A 164 -18.82 4.93 24.24
C HIS A 164 -19.80 3.75 24.29
N LEU A 165 -20.80 3.71 23.40
CA LEU A 165 -21.75 2.60 23.36
C LEU A 165 -21.10 1.29 22.88
N LYS A 166 -20.21 1.36 21.88
CA LYS A 166 -19.60 0.20 21.25
C LYS A 166 -18.36 -0.31 21.97
N PHE A 167 -17.49 0.60 22.42
CA PHE A 167 -16.22 0.27 23.08
C PHE A 167 -16.22 0.50 24.59
N GLY A 168 -17.33 0.97 25.18
CA GLY A 168 -17.43 1.24 26.61
C GLY A 168 -17.29 -0.02 27.49
N SER A 169 -17.72 -1.18 26.98
CA SER A 169 -17.52 -2.49 27.63
C SER A 169 -16.14 -3.10 27.38
N GLY A 170 -15.30 -2.43 26.58
CA GLY A 170 -14.07 -3.01 26.04
C GLY A 170 -14.33 -3.93 24.85
N LEU A 171 -13.24 -4.31 24.19
CA LEU A 171 -13.25 -5.15 23.01
C LEU A 171 -13.21 -6.63 23.40
N THR A 172 -13.87 -7.50 22.65
CA THR A 172 -13.80 -8.95 22.90
C THR A 172 -12.42 -9.51 22.57
N ARG A 173 -12.07 -10.69 23.12
CA ARG A 173 -10.76 -11.33 22.85
C ARG A 173 -10.58 -11.64 21.36
N GLU A 174 -11.64 -12.09 20.71
CA GLU A 174 -11.64 -12.40 19.27
C GLU A 174 -11.34 -11.15 18.43
N GLU A 175 -12.07 -10.07 18.67
CA GLU A 175 -11.85 -8.79 18.00
C GLU A 175 -10.45 -8.24 18.29
N GLN A 176 -9.95 -8.39 19.52
CA GLN A 176 -8.60 -7.97 19.89
C GLN A 176 -7.53 -8.75 19.12
N GLU A 177 -7.69 -10.06 18.94
CA GLU A 177 -6.75 -10.89 18.20
C GLU A 177 -6.78 -10.59 16.69
N ILE A 178 -7.96 -10.39 16.11
CA ILE A 178 -8.11 -9.97 14.71
C ILE A 178 -7.44 -8.61 14.51
N ARG A 179 -7.71 -7.63 15.40
CA ARG A 179 -7.05 -6.31 15.37
C ARG A 179 -5.54 -6.43 15.55
N ARG A 180 -5.06 -7.29 16.43
CA ARG A 180 -3.61 -7.52 16.63
C ARG A 180 -2.95 -8.12 15.39
N LEU A 181 -3.63 -9.03 14.69
CA LEU A 181 -3.13 -9.62 13.44
C LEU A 181 -3.08 -8.56 12.32
N ILE A 182 -4.13 -7.77 12.16
CA ILE A 182 -4.27 -6.79 11.07
C ILE A 182 -3.45 -5.53 11.33
N CYS A 183 -3.53 -4.93 12.52
CA CYS A 183 -2.82 -3.71 12.93
C CYS A 183 -1.37 -3.98 13.36
N GLY A 184 -1.10 -5.20 13.84
CA GLY A 184 0.23 -5.64 14.24
C GLY A 184 0.56 -5.27 15.67
N PRO A 185 1.79 -5.58 16.11
CA PRO A 185 2.24 -5.20 17.43
C PRO A 185 2.33 -3.67 17.55
N ASN A 186 1.90 -3.13 18.68
CA ASN A 186 2.08 -1.72 19.03
C ASN A 186 3.52 -1.46 19.49
N THR A 187 4.48 -1.67 18.58
CA THR A 187 5.91 -1.49 18.84
C THR A 187 6.48 -0.50 17.86
N ILE A 188 7.20 0.50 18.35
CA ILE A 188 7.86 1.51 17.53
C ILE A 188 9.20 0.94 17.08
N ASP A 189 9.26 0.48 15.83
CA ASP A 189 10.50 0.05 15.21
C ASP A 189 11.09 1.16 14.33
N VAL A 190 12.35 1.50 14.59
CA VAL A 190 13.08 2.58 13.92
C VAL A 190 14.04 1.96 12.92
N GLU A 191 13.59 1.90 11.66
CA GLU A 191 14.43 1.46 10.55
C GLU A 191 15.61 2.42 10.33
N ILE A 192 16.83 1.95 10.55
CA ILE A 192 18.05 2.71 10.29
C ILE A 192 18.46 2.50 8.82
N THR A 193 18.64 3.59 8.09
CA THR A 193 19.19 3.50 6.73
C THR A 193 20.71 3.30 6.79
N PRO A 194 21.27 2.29 6.10
CA PRO A 194 22.69 2.04 6.15
C PRO A 194 23.48 3.12 5.42
N ILE A 195 24.69 3.43 5.92
CA ILE A 195 25.54 4.55 5.47
C ILE A 195 25.80 4.50 3.95
N TRP A 196 26.05 3.32 3.38
CA TRP A 196 26.31 3.19 1.95
C TRP A 196 25.13 3.64 1.07
N LYS A 197 23.87 3.48 1.53
CA LYS A 197 22.70 4.01 0.81
C LYS A 197 22.66 5.54 0.87
N LEU A 198 23.05 6.13 2.01
CA LEU A 198 23.15 7.57 2.17
C LEU A 198 24.22 8.15 1.23
N LEU A 199 25.38 7.51 1.14
CA LEU A 199 26.48 7.93 0.23
C LEU A 199 26.06 7.92 -1.24
N ILE A 200 25.34 6.89 -1.69
CA ILE A 200 24.83 6.83 -3.07
C ILE A 200 23.78 7.93 -3.30
N LYS A 201 22.88 8.16 -2.33
CA LYS A 201 21.84 9.17 -2.45
C LYS A 201 22.42 10.58 -2.57
N GLU A 202 23.44 10.91 -1.77
CA GLU A 202 24.14 12.20 -1.82
C GLU A 202 24.77 12.44 -3.19
N LYS A 203 25.57 11.48 -3.67
CA LYS A 203 26.26 11.58 -4.98
C LYS A 203 25.28 11.74 -6.15
N MET A 204 24.08 11.18 -6.05
CA MET A 204 23.06 11.32 -7.09
C MET A 204 22.26 12.62 -6.98
N ALA A 205 22.05 13.17 -5.79
CA ALA A 205 21.42 14.48 -5.62
C ALA A 205 22.29 15.59 -6.23
N ASP A 206 23.62 15.51 -6.04
CA ASP A 206 24.57 16.47 -6.60
C ASP A 206 24.64 16.42 -8.13
N GLY A 207 24.53 15.23 -8.73
CA GLY A 207 24.53 15.05 -10.19
C GLY A 207 23.27 15.57 -10.89
N VAL A 208 22.13 15.63 -10.19
CA VAL A 208 20.86 16.14 -10.73
C VAL A 208 20.74 17.66 -10.61
N SER A 209 21.48 18.28 -9.69
CA SER A 209 21.55 19.75 -9.57
C SER A 209 22.42 20.37 -10.67
N TYR A 210 23.49 19.70 -11.11
CA TYR A 210 24.37 20.20 -12.18
C TYR A 210 23.73 20.19 -13.59
N GLY A 211 22.60 19.50 -13.78
CA GLY A 211 21.84 19.48 -15.04
C GLY A 211 20.69 20.49 -15.12
N ARG A 212 20.47 21.31 -14.09
CA ARG A 212 19.32 22.26 -14.03
C ARG A 212 19.71 23.73 -13.91
N THR A 213 20.97 24.07 -14.12
CA THR A 213 21.48 25.45 -14.02
C THR A 213 22.22 25.90 -15.28
N THR A 214 21.67 25.60 -16.46
CA THR A 214 22.08 26.27 -17.71
C THR A 214 20.87 26.53 -18.59
N ASP A 215 19.87 27.24 -18.07
CA ASP A 215 18.96 28.00 -18.94
C ASP A 215 18.32 29.16 -18.17
N SER A 216 19.09 30.22 -17.94
CA SER A 216 18.59 31.57 -17.61
C SER A 216 19.72 32.57 -17.75
N ARG A 217 20.20 32.74 -18.98
CA ARG A 217 20.84 33.96 -19.47
C ARG A 217 20.57 34.07 -20.97
N ALA A 218 19.46 34.71 -21.34
CA ALA A 218 19.34 35.48 -22.57
C ALA A 218 18.02 36.27 -22.55
N PHE A 219 18.19 37.60 -22.54
CA PHE A 219 17.23 38.69 -22.76
C PHE A 219 16.26 39.06 -21.64
#